data_AF-A0A2G9MDU9-F1
#
_entry.id   AF-A0A2G9MDU9-F1
#
_cell.length_a   1.000
_cell.length_b   1.000
_cell.length_c   1.000
_cell.angle_alpha   90.00
_cell.angle_beta   90.00
_cell.angle_gamma   90.00
#
_symmetry.space_group_name_H-M   'P 1'
#
loop_
_entity.id
_entity.type
_entity.pdbx_description
1 polymer ?
#
loop_
_entity_poly.entity_id
_entity_poly.type
_entity_poly.pdbx_seq_one_letter_code
_entity_poly.pdbx_strand_id
1 'polypeptide(L)'
;MAEENIDELLDEKIKPLIKEATTKLLGVTVDELTEDITAKLSRSPLLEFPIDTSLKFKEAKKRFKRAYLEKMLQVHLGNISEVARYADIDRRSIHRLIKSLKISITKIKKDLIKPYDIKRSAVSHAIEGVLDLYKGVLHPKKLKSMYQGVTELSDNLLKELPEQRMTLKEAEEEFEKSYFKKALKENNNISKTAKKIGLRYETLHRKIKSLNL
;
A
#
# COMPACT_ATOMS: atom_id res chain seq x y z
N MET A 1 -34.64 34.48 12.42
CA MET A 1 -34.80 33.95 11.04
C MET A 1 -33.74 34.52 10.09
N ALA A 2 -32.46 34.60 10.50
CA ALA A 2 -31.38 35.15 9.65
C ALA A 2 -30.11 34.27 9.61
N GLU A 3 -30.05 33.19 10.40
CA GLU A 3 -28.89 32.30 10.45
C GLU A 3 -28.94 31.18 9.38
N GLU A 4 -30.13 30.75 8.95
CA GLU A 4 -30.29 29.73 7.89
C GLU A 4 -29.72 30.13 6.52
N ASN A 5 -29.54 31.44 6.25
CA ASN A 5 -29.17 31.93 4.91
C ASN A 5 -27.64 32.07 4.72
N ILE A 6 -26.87 32.14 5.82
CA ILE A 6 -25.41 32.31 5.74
C ILE A 6 -24.75 30.97 5.46
N ASP A 7 -25.17 29.91 6.15
CA ASP A 7 -24.61 28.57 5.95
C ASP A 7 -24.95 28.02 4.56
N GLU A 8 -26.19 28.24 4.08
CA GLU A 8 -26.58 27.88 2.71
C GLU A 8 -25.77 28.67 1.66
N LEU A 9 -25.54 29.98 1.86
CA LEU A 9 -24.77 30.80 0.93
C LEU A 9 -23.27 30.44 0.93
N LEU A 10 -22.73 30.09 2.10
CA LEU A 10 -21.37 29.58 2.24
C LEU A 10 -21.20 28.25 1.49
N ASP A 11 -22.15 27.34 1.61
CA ASP A 11 -22.08 26.00 1.03
C ASP A 11 -22.40 25.95 -0.46
N GLU A 12 -23.38 26.71 -0.93
CA GLU A 12 -23.84 26.67 -2.32
C GLU A 12 -23.04 27.57 -3.26
N LYS A 13 -22.42 28.66 -2.77
CA LYS A 13 -21.75 29.65 -3.63
C LYS A 13 -20.28 29.85 -3.32
N ILE A 14 -19.91 29.98 -2.04
CA ILE A 14 -18.53 30.32 -1.67
C ILE A 14 -17.62 29.08 -1.69
N LYS A 15 -18.05 27.94 -1.13
CA LYS A 15 -17.28 26.69 -1.17
C LYS A 15 -16.92 26.24 -2.60
N PRO A 16 -17.84 26.26 -3.60
CA PRO A 16 -17.52 25.89 -4.98
C PRO A 16 -16.49 26.81 -5.64
N LEU A 17 -16.60 28.13 -5.42
CA LEU A 17 -15.67 29.11 -5.98
C LEU A 17 -14.26 28.95 -5.40
N ILE A 18 -14.16 28.72 -4.09
CA ILE A 18 -12.88 28.44 -3.43
C ILE A 18 -12.32 27.10 -3.93
N LYS A 19 -13.15 26.06 -4.06
CA LYS A 19 -12.75 24.75 -4.60
C LYS A 19 -12.25 24.87 -6.04
N GLU A 20 -12.92 25.64 -6.89
CA GLU A 20 -12.51 25.87 -8.28
C GLU A 20 -11.20 26.66 -8.37
N ALA A 21 -11.07 27.75 -7.59
CA ALA A 21 -9.85 28.55 -7.54
C ALA A 21 -8.66 27.75 -7.02
N THR A 22 -8.85 26.95 -5.95
CA THR A 22 -7.80 26.08 -5.41
C THR A 22 -7.43 24.95 -6.36
N THR A 23 -8.40 24.37 -7.08
CA THR A 23 -8.13 23.36 -8.12
C THR A 23 -7.33 23.97 -9.27
N LYS A 24 -7.65 25.19 -9.72
CA LYS A 24 -6.89 25.89 -10.76
C LYS A 24 -5.46 26.23 -10.31
N LEU A 25 -5.26 26.54 -9.02
CA LEU A 25 -3.96 26.91 -8.45
C LEU A 25 -3.06 25.71 -8.12
N LEU A 26 -3.64 24.62 -7.62
CA LEU A 26 -2.93 23.42 -7.18
C LEU A 26 -2.94 22.32 -8.24
N GLY A 27 -3.80 22.43 -9.24
CA GLY A 27 -4.06 21.41 -10.26
C GLY A 27 -4.77 20.16 -9.72
N VAL A 28 -5.03 20.09 -8.41
CA VAL A 28 -5.70 18.99 -7.69
C VAL A 28 -6.45 19.53 -6.48
N THR A 29 -7.52 18.86 -6.09
CA THR A 29 -8.29 19.19 -4.88
C THR A 29 -7.68 18.51 -3.65
N VAL A 30 -7.88 19.13 -2.48
CA VAL A 30 -7.53 18.51 -1.19
C VAL A 30 -8.31 17.22 -0.98
N ASP A 31 -9.56 17.17 -1.47
CA ASP A 31 -10.42 15.99 -1.41
C ASP A 31 -9.81 14.80 -2.19
N GLU A 32 -9.39 15.01 -3.44
CA GLU A 32 -8.74 13.98 -4.27
C GLU A 32 -7.45 13.45 -3.62
N LEU A 33 -6.61 14.34 -3.09
CA LEU A 33 -5.40 13.93 -2.39
C LEU A 33 -5.72 13.12 -1.13
N THR A 34 -6.76 13.52 -0.39
CA THR A 34 -7.20 12.82 0.82
C THR A 34 -7.75 11.44 0.48
N GLU A 35 -8.54 11.33 -0.59
CA GLU A 35 -9.04 10.05 -1.10
C GLU A 35 -7.90 9.12 -1.50
N ASP A 36 -6.90 9.62 -2.24
CA ASP A 36 -5.76 8.81 -2.68
C ASP A 36 -4.89 8.35 -1.51
N ILE A 37 -4.61 9.22 -0.54
CA ILE A 37 -3.90 8.83 0.69
C ILE A 37 -4.73 7.81 1.47
N THR A 38 -6.03 8.03 1.65
CA THR A 38 -6.91 7.11 2.39
C THR A 38 -6.99 5.75 1.71
N ALA A 39 -7.12 5.72 0.38
CA ALA A 39 -7.13 4.49 -0.40
C ALA A 39 -5.80 3.74 -0.30
N LYS A 40 -4.68 4.47 -0.26
CA LYS A 40 -3.34 3.90 -0.08
C LYS A 40 -3.15 3.31 1.32
N LEU A 41 -3.51 4.05 2.36
CA LEU A 41 -3.39 3.62 3.76
C LEU A 41 -4.35 2.46 4.09
N SER A 42 -5.53 2.41 3.47
CA SER A 42 -6.48 1.32 3.65
C SER A 42 -5.98 -0.03 3.15
N ARG A 43 -4.95 -0.04 2.28
CA ARG A 43 -4.34 -1.28 1.74
C ARG A 43 -3.17 -1.80 2.59
N SER A 44 -3.07 -1.34 3.84
CA SER A 44 -1.98 -1.58 4.79
C SER A 44 -0.61 -1.11 4.25
N PRO A 45 -0.09 0.03 4.73
CA PRO A 45 1.22 0.57 4.34
C PRO A 45 2.38 -0.40 4.57
N LEU A 46 2.21 -1.31 5.54
CA LEU A 46 3.17 -2.36 5.83
C LEU A 46 3.41 -3.29 4.63
N LEU A 47 2.46 -3.38 3.69
CA LEU A 47 2.51 -4.30 2.55
C LEU A 47 2.86 -3.62 1.22
N GLU A 48 3.40 -2.41 1.23
CA GLU A 48 3.97 -1.86 0.01
C GLU A 48 5.25 -2.61 -0.35
N PHE A 49 5.14 -3.46 -1.38
CA PHE A 49 6.26 -4.20 -1.95
C PHE A 49 6.56 -3.71 -3.36
N PRO A 50 7.84 -3.51 -3.71
CA PRO A 50 8.21 -3.19 -5.07
C PRO A 50 7.83 -4.35 -6.00
N ILE A 51 6.96 -4.07 -6.96
CA ILE A 51 6.53 -5.04 -7.97
C ILE A 51 7.56 -5.08 -9.09
N ASP A 52 8.32 -6.17 -9.15
CA ASP A 52 9.31 -6.44 -10.19
C ASP A 52 8.78 -7.46 -11.21
N THR A 53 8.32 -6.95 -12.35
CA THR A 53 7.79 -7.69 -13.50
C THR A 53 8.86 -8.23 -14.44
N SER A 54 10.15 -7.96 -14.17
CA SER A 54 11.27 -8.60 -14.88
C SER A 54 11.45 -10.06 -14.46
N LEU A 55 11.02 -10.40 -13.24
CA LEU A 55 11.06 -11.75 -12.70
C LEU A 55 9.90 -12.59 -13.21
N LYS A 56 10.02 -13.91 -13.11
CA LYS A 56 8.88 -14.80 -13.32
C LYS A 56 7.91 -14.70 -12.15
N PHE A 57 6.60 -14.84 -12.42
CA PHE A 57 5.55 -14.69 -11.41
C PHE A 57 5.77 -15.56 -10.16
N LYS A 58 6.19 -16.82 -10.34
CA LYS A 58 6.46 -17.73 -9.21
C LYS A 58 7.58 -17.21 -8.30
N GLU A 59 8.62 -16.63 -8.88
CA GLU A 59 9.76 -16.09 -8.14
C GLU A 59 9.40 -14.77 -7.47
N ALA A 60 8.72 -13.87 -8.20
CA ALA A 60 8.21 -12.62 -7.65
C ALA A 60 7.28 -12.89 -6.45
N LYS A 61 6.34 -13.85 -6.59
CA LYS A 61 5.45 -14.26 -5.50
C LYS A 61 6.22 -14.85 -4.31
N LYS A 62 7.29 -15.61 -4.56
CA LYS A 62 8.16 -16.13 -3.48
C LYS A 62 8.87 -15.00 -2.74
N ARG A 63 9.41 -14.01 -3.46
CA ARG A 63 10.06 -12.82 -2.86
C ARG A 63 9.06 -12.01 -2.04
N PHE A 64 7.86 -11.79 -2.56
CA PHE A 64 6.77 -11.15 -1.85
C PHE A 64 6.45 -11.87 -0.53
N LYS A 65 6.18 -13.19 -0.56
CA LYS A 65 5.84 -13.96 0.66
C LYS A 65 6.95 -13.88 1.71
N ARG A 66 8.21 -13.86 1.27
CA ARG A 66 9.36 -13.69 2.16
C ARG A 66 9.34 -12.33 2.83
N ALA A 67 9.20 -11.26 2.06
CA ALA A 67 9.20 -9.89 2.58
C ALA A 67 8.00 -9.63 3.51
N TYR A 68 6.81 -10.13 3.15
CA TYR A 68 5.62 -10.11 4.01
C TYR A 68 5.91 -10.76 5.37
N LEU A 69 6.42 -11.99 5.35
CA LEU A 69 6.65 -12.74 6.58
C LEU A 69 7.78 -12.15 7.43
N GLU A 70 8.84 -11.64 6.81
CA GLU A 70 9.91 -10.91 7.51
C GLU A 70 9.36 -9.67 8.21
N LYS A 71 8.50 -8.88 7.54
CA LYS A 71 7.90 -7.68 8.13
C LYS A 71 6.94 -8.01 9.27
N MET A 72 6.09 -9.03 9.11
CA MET A 72 5.22 -9.50 10.20
C MET A 72 6.03 -9.99 11.40
N LEU A 73 7.11 -10.75 11.16
CA LEU A 73 8.01 -11.18 12.22
C LEU A 73 8.69 -10.00 12.91
N GLN A 74 9.08 -8.95 12.19
CA GLN A 74 9.66 -7.75 12.80
C GLN A 74 8.64 -6.99 13.66
N VAL A 75 7.43 -6.74 13.14
CA VAL A 75 6.35 -6.04 13.86
C VAL A 75 5.96 -6.77 15.15
N HIS A 76 5.96 -8.10 15.12
CA HIS A 76 5.62 -8.93 16.29
C HIS A 76 6.85 -9.46 17.04
N LEU A 77 8.04 -8.85 16.86
CA LEU A 77 9.27 -9.18 17.58
C LEU A 77 9.65 -10.68 17.55
N GLY A 78 9.33 -11.34 16.45
CA GLY A 78 9.57 -12.76 16.21
C GLY A 78 8.59 -13.69 16.92
N ASN A 79 7.48 -13.18 17.44
CA ASN A 79 6.42 -14.00 18.03
C ASN A 79 5.62 -14.73 16.94
N ILE A 80 5.91 -16.02 16.78
CA ILE A 80 5.31 -16.88 15.76
C ILE A 80 3.80 -17.05 15.97
N SER A 81 3.34 -17.09 17.22
CA SER A 81 1.91 -17.25 17.53
C SER A 81 1.10 -16.02 17.11
N GLU A 82 1.64 -14.82 17.36
CA GLU A 82 1.01 -13.58 16.90
C GLU A 82 1.02 -13.49 15.38
N VAL A 83 2.14 -13.78 14.73
CA VAL A 83 2.21 -13.78 13.26
C VAL A 83 1.23 -14.79 12.65
N ALA A 84 1.09 -15.98 13.24
CA ALA A 84 0.11 -16.97 12.79
C ALA A 84 -1.33 -16.45 12.90
N ARG A 85 -1.66 -15.78 14.02
CA ARG A 85 -2.96 -15.16 14.25
C ARG A 85 -3.25 -14.02 13.27
N TYR A 86 -2.29 -13.14 13.00
CA TYR A 86 -2.47 -12.03 12.05
C TYR A 86 -2.53 -12.51 10.59
N ALA A 87 -1.71 -13.50 10.23
CA ALA A 87 -1.66 -14.03 8.88
C ALA A 87 -2.81 -15.01 8.56
N ASP A 88 -3.64 -15.34 9.55
CA ASP A 88 -4.73 -16.33 9.49
C ASP A 88 -4.27 -17.69 8.95
N ILE A 89 -3.14 -18.18 9.46
CA ILE A 89 -2.60 -19.50 9.12
C ILE A 89 -2.04 -20.19 10.35
N ASP A 90 -1.98 -21.51 10.32
CA ASP A 90 -1.50 -22.27 11.46
C ASP A 90 0.00 -22.04 11.74
N ARG A 91 0.38 -22.15 13.01
CA ARG A 91 1.75 -21.95 13.47
C ARG A 91 2.76 -22.86 12.75
N ARG A 92 2.37 -24.10 12.40
CA ARG A 92 3.24 -25.06 11.71
C ARG A 92 3.48 -24.62 10.27
N SER A 93 2.49 -24.04 9.60
CA SER A 93 2.62 -23.40 8.30
C SER A 93 3.58 -22.21 8.35
N ILE A 94 3.54 -21.38 9.40
CA ILE A 94 4.54 -20.32 9.58
C ILE A 94 5.96 -20.91 9.70
N HIS A 95 6.17 -21.92 10.54
CA HIS A 95 7.49 -22.59 10.63
C HIS A 95 7.96 -23.16 9.28
N ARG A 96 7.05 -23.78 8.52
CA ARG A 96 7.34 -24.30 7.18
C ARG A 96 7.71 -23.17 6.20
N LEU A 97 7.00 -22.04 6.24
CA LEU A 97 7.29 -20.87 5.42
C LEU A 97 8.66 -20.27 5.78
N ILE A 98 8.96 -20.09 7.07
CA ILE A 98 10.27 -19.59 7.53
C ILE A 98 11.40 -20.48 7.00
N LYS A 99 11.27 -21.81 7.11
CA LYS A 99 12.27 -22.77 6.64
C LYS A 99 12.41 -22.75 5.11
N SER A 100 11.30 -22.84 4.38
CA SER A 100 11.31 -22.88 2.91
C SER A 100 11.77 -21.58 2.26
N LEU A 101 11.47 -20.44 2.88
CA LEU A 101 11.87 -19.12 2.43
C LEU A 101 13.26 -18.73 2.95
N LYS A 102 13.89 -19.53 3.82
CA LYS A 102 15.21 -19.28 4.44
C LYS A 102 15.25 -17.94 5.20
N ILE A 103 14.26 -17.70 6.05
CA ILE A 103 14.15 -16.49 6.89
C ILE A 103 14.92 -16.71 8.21
N SER A 104 15.73 -15.74 8.62
CA SER A 104 16.53 -15.82 9.84
C SER A 104 15.86 -15.08 11.01
N ILE A 105 15.13 -15.82 11.85
CA ILE A 105 14.48 -15.25 13.05
C ILE A 105 15.50 -14.60 14.00
N THR A 106 16.67 -15.20 14.16
CA THR A 106 17.71 -14.70 15.08
C THR A 106 18.21 -13.30 14.68
N LYS A 107 18.27 -12.99 13.38
CA LYS A 107 18.64 -11.64 12.91
C LYS A 107 17.55 -10.63 13.26
N ILE A 108 16.30 -10.96 12.98
CA ILE A 108 15.12 -10.13 13.30
C ILE A 108 15.06 -9.81 14.80
N LYS A 109 15.36 -10.79 15.66
CA LYS A 109 15.41 -10.60 17.11
C LYS A 109 16.61 -9.79 17.60
N LYS A 110 17.69 -9.69 16.82
CA LYS A 110 18.91 -8.95 17.18
C LYS A 110 18.80 -7.49 16.75
N ASP A 111 18.14 -7.24 15.62
CA ASP A 111 18.03 -5.89 15.03
C ASP A 111 17.02 -5.00 15.80
N LEU A 112 16.19 -5.57 16.68
CA LEU A 112 15.29 -4.92 17.67
C LEU A 112 14.78 -3.53 17.26
N ILE A 113 14.32 -3.39 16.03
CA ILE A 113 13.63 -2.18 15.58
C ILE A 113 12.28 -2.16 16.31
N LYS A 114 11.95 -1.04 16.98
CA LYS A 114 10.67 -0.96 17.68
C LYS A 114 9.55 -1.09 16.64
N PRO A 115 8.50 -1.91 16.90
CA PRO A 115 7.37 -2.06 15.98
C PRO A 115 6.74 -0.72 15.56
N TYR A 116 6.79 0.27 16.46
CA TYR A 116 6.37 1.65 16.19
C TYR A 116 7.13 2.26 15.01
N ASP A 117 8.46 2.18 14.99
CA ASP A 117 9.29 2.78 13.95
C ASP A 117 9.05 2.13 12.57
N ILE A 118 8.78 0.81 12.56
CA ILE A 118 8.44 0.07 11.33
C ILE A 118 7.09 0.51 10.78
N LYS A 119 6.08 0.60 11.65
CA LYS A 119 4.74 1.06 11.26
C LYS A 119 4.80 2.51 10.76
N ARG A 120 5.55 3.37 11.45
CA ARG A 120 5.73 4.78 11.10
C ARG A 120 6.37 4.96 9.74
N SER A 121 7.50 4.28 9.54
CA SER A 121 8.21 4.28 8.26
C SER A 121 7.30 3.82 7.13
N ALA A 122 6.50 2.77 7.34
CA ALA A 122 5.59 2.28 6.32
C ALA A 122 4.51 3.32 5.95
N VAL A 123 3.89 3.96 6.94
CA VAL A 123 2.90 5.04 6.72
C VAL A 123 3.54 6.22 5.97
N SER A 124 4.74 6.64 6.35
CA SER A 124 5.45 7.73 5.68
C SER A 124 5.70 7.42 4.20
N HIS A 125 6.24 6.23 3.90
CA HIS A 125 6.48 5.82 2.51
C HIS A 125 5.19 5.76 1.67
N ALA A 126 4.07 5.35 2.27
CA ALA A 126 2.77 5.32 1.59
C ALA A 126 2.32 6.73 1.17
N ILE A 127 2.41 7.68 2.10
CA ILE A 127 2.06 9.09 1.86
C ILE A 127 3.00 9.70 0.82
N GLU A 128 4.31 9.49 0.96
CA GLU A 128 5.30 9.95 -0.01
C GLU A 128 5.04 9.40 -1.41
N GLY A 129 4.68 8.12 -1.51
CA GLY A 129 4.33 7.48 -2.78
C GLY A 129 3.12 8.11 -3.46
N VAL A 130 2.16 8.65 -2.69
CA VAL A 130 1.03 9.42 -3.24
C VAL A 130 1.49 10.81 -3.67
N LEU A 131 2.26 11.52 -2.83
CA LEU A 131 2.81 12.84 -3.17
C LEU A 131 3.66 12.81 -4.45
N ASP A 132 4.37 11.72 -4.69
CA ASP A 132 5.16 11.48 -5.89
C ASP A 132 4.33 11.51 -7.17
N LEU A 133 3.06 11.08 -7.14
CA LEU A 133 2.15 11.13 -8.29
C LEU A 133 1.80 12.56 -8.69
N TYR A 134 1.86 13.48 -7.73
CA TYR A 134 1.49 14.88 -7.92
C TYR A 134 2.68 15.80 -8.21
N LYS A 135 3.91 15.27 -8.31
CA LYS A 135 5.13 16.04 -8.66
C LYS A 135 4.98 16.90 -9.92
N GLY A 136 4.20 16.43 -10.90
CA GLY A 136 3.99 17.12 -12.18
C GLY A 136 2.88 18.18 -12.15
N VAL A 137 2.09 18.24 -11.09
CA VAL A 137 0.89 19.08 -10.99
C VAL A 137 1.00 20.10 -9.86
N LEU A 138 1.62 19.72 -8.74
CA LEU A 138 1.82 20.59 -7.59
C LEU A 138 3.06 21.48 -7.73
N HIS A 139 2.94 22.71 -7.22
CA HIS A 139 4.06 23.64 -7.17
C HIS A 139 5.20 23.12 -6.27
N PRO A 140 6.48 23.13 -6.73
CA PRO A 140 7.60 22.48 -6.01
C PRO A 140 7.80 22.93 -4.57
N LYS A 141 7.59 24.23 -4.26
CA LYS A 141 7.73 24.75 -2.90
C LYS A 141 6.69 24.17 -1.93
N LYS A 142 5.44 23.99 -2.38
CA LYS A 142 4.36 23.45 -1.56
C LYS A 142 4.53 21.95 -1.36
N LEU A 143 4.92 21.25 -2.43
CA LEU A 143 5.27 19.84 -2.37
C LEU A 143 6.39 19.58 -1.35
N LYS A 144 7.44 20.42 -1.33
CA LYS A 144 8.51 20.34 -0.32
C LYS A 144 7.98 20.49 1.11
N SER A 145 7.08 21.43 1.36
CA SER A 145 6.44 21.60 2.68
C SER A 145 5.61 20.38 3.06
N MET A 146 4.94 19.73 2.11
CA MET A 146 4.18 18.51 2.36
C MET A 146 5.10 17.35 2.76
N TYR A 147 6.23 17.14 2.07
CA TYR A 147 7.23 16.14 2.48
C TYR A 147 7.75 16.36 3.90
N GLN A 148 7.97 17.62 4.30
CA GLN A 148 8.40 17.94 5.65
C GLN A 148 7.35 17.58 6.71
N GLY A 149 6.05 17.71 6.37
CA GLY A 149 4.93 17.37 7.25
C GLY A 149 4.61 15.87 7.32
N VAL A 150 5.13 15.03 6.40
CA VAL A 150 4.82 13.58 6.37
C VAL A 150 5.17 12.89 7.69
N THR A 151 6.28 13.28 8.30
CA THR A 151 6.75 12.72 9.58
C THR A 151 5.69 12.89 10.68
N GLU A 152 5.23 14.11 10.92
CA GLU A 152 4.24 14.41 11.95
C GLU A 152 2.87 13.80 11.62
N LEU A 153 2.46 13.88 10.34
CA LEU A 153 1.23 13.26 9.88
C LEU A 153 1.23 11.75 10.10
N SER A 154 2.36 11.08 9.83
CA SER A 154 2.51 9.63 10.06
C SER A 154 2.38 9.28 11.54
N ASP A 155 2.96 10.08 12.43
CA ASP A 155 2.88 9.88 13.88
C ASP A 155 1.45 10.06 14.41
N ASN A 156 0.71 11.03 13.88
CA ASN A 156 -0.68 11.27 14.24
C ASN A 156 -1.60 10.18 13.70
N LEU A 157 -1.42 9.77 12.43
CA LEU A 157 -2.20 8.69 11.83
C LEU A 157 -2.00 7.37 12.57
N LEU A 158 -0.78 7.04 13.01
CA LEU A 158 -0.55 5.80 13.76
C LEU A 158 -1.32 5.69 15.07
N LYS A 159 -1.69 6.81 15.70
CA LYS A 159 -2.48 6.80 16.95
C LYS A 159 -3.94 6.47 16.68
N GLU A 160 -4.44 6.90 15.52
CA GLU A 160 -5.85 6.77 15.14
C GLU A 160 -6.12 5.57 14.21
N LEU A 161 -5.09 5.03 13.55
CA LEU A 161 -5.24 3.91 12.62
C LEU A 161 -5.62 2.64 13.39
N PRO A 162 -6.74 1.99 13.07
CA PRO A 162 -7.07 0.70 13.65
C PRO A 162 -6.01 -0.32 13.26
N GLU A 163 -5.78 -1.32 14.10
CA GLU A 163 -4.94 -2.47 13.73
C GLU A 163 -5.62 -3.27 12.62
N GLN A 164 -5.38 -2.88 11.37
CA GLN A 164 -5.85 -3.61 10.21
C GLN A 164 -5.11 -4.95 10.14
N ARG A 165 -5.87 -6.02 10.34
CA ARG A 165 -5.40 -7.38 10.08
C ARG A 165 -5.55 -7.63 8.59
N MET A 166 -4.44 -7.90 7.92
CA MET A 166 -4.46 -8.46 6.57
C MET A 166 -3.88 -9.85 6.61
N THR A 167 -4.70 -10.83 6.26
CA THR A 167 -4.32 -12.23 6.17
C THR A 167 -3.26 -12.44 5.10
N LEU A 168 -2.51 -13.54 5.16
CA LEU A 168 -1.55 -13.88 4.11
C LEU A 168 -2.24 -14.04 2.75
N LYS A 169 -3.49 -14.52 2.73
CA LYS A 169 -4.27 -14.72 1.51
C LYS A 169 -4.62 -13.38 0.85
N GLU A 170 -5.18 -12.44 1.60
CA GLU A 170 -5.51 -11.10 1.10
C GLU A 170 -4.25 -10.37 0.61
N ALA A 171 -3.17 -10.48 1.38
CA ALA A 171 -1.86 -9.93 1.00
C ALA A 171 -1.38 -10.50 -0.34
N GLU A 172 -1.50 -11.81 -0.53
CA GLU A 172 -1.16 -12.46 -1.80
C GLU A 172 -2.07 -12.01 -2.95
N GLU A 173 -3.36 -11.83 -2.72
CA GLU A 173 -4.31 -11.37 -3.74
C GLU A 173 -4.00 -9.93 -4.19
N GLU A 174 -3.71 -9.02 -3.26
CA GLU A 174 -3.36 -7.64 -3.60
C GLU A 174 -2.00 -7.56 -4.33
N PHE A 175 -1.03 -8.39 -3.93
CA PHE A 175 0.21 -8.55 -4.67
C PHE A 175 -0.04 -9.05 -6.09
N GLU A 176 -0.84 -10.11 -6.25
CA GLU A 176 -1.16 -10.68 -7.57
C GLU A 176 -1.84 -9.65 -8.46
N LYS A 177 -2.81 -8.90 -7.91
CA LYS A 177 -3.51 -7.84 -8.62
C LYS A 177 -2.55 -6.77 -9.13
N SER A 178 -1.69 -6.28 -8.24
CA SER A 178 -0.69 -5.25 -8.56
C SER A 178 0.33 -5.75 -9.58
N TYR A 179 0.80 -6.99 -9.43
CA TYR A 179 1.74 -7.63 -10.34
C TYR A 179 1.16 -7.79 -11.76
N PHE A 180 -0.04 -8.34 -11.88
CA PHE A 180 -0.66 -8.55 -13.18
C PHE A 180 -1.05 -7.24 -13.84
N LYS A 181 -1.56 -6.25 -13.08
CA LYS A 181 -1.88 -4.92 -13.62
C LYS A 181 -0.63 -4.26 -14.22
N LYS A 182 0.51 -4.31 -13.52
CA LYS A 182 1.78 -3.78 -14.06
C LYS A 182 2.26 -4.58 -15.28
N ALA A 183 2.25 -5.91 -15.20
CA ALA A 183 2.70 -6.77 -16.29
C ALA A 183 1.84 -6.62 -17.56
N LEU A 184 0.53 -6.41 -17.42
CA LEU A 184 -0.38 -6.13 -18.55
C LEU A 184 -0.17 -4.72 -19.10
N LYS A 185 0.06 -3.71 -18.26
CA LYS A 185 0.37 -2.36 -18.74
C LYS A 185 1.66 -2.32 -19.57
N GLU A 186 2.64 -3.15 -19.23
CA GLU A 186 3.89 -3.29 -20.00
C GLU A 186 3.74 -4.08 -21.30
N ASN A 187 2.65 -4.84 -21.47
CA ASN A 187 2.47 -5.76 -22.59
C ASN A 187 1.02 -5.71 -23.10
N ASN A 188 0.83 -5.24 -24.33
CA ASN A 188 -0.49 -5.04 -24.94
C ASN A 188 -1.34 -6.32 -25.16
N ASN A 189 -0.87 -7.51 -24.79
CA ASN A 189 -1.59 -8.77 -25.01
C ASN A 189 -1.31 -9.81 -23.90
N ILE A 190 -2.39 -10.41 -23.36
CA ILE A 190 -2.39 -11.46 -22.34
C ILE A 190 -1.47 -12.63 -22.68
N SER A 191 -1.44 -13.10 -23.95
CA SER A 191 -0.58 -14.22 -24.36
C SER A 191 0.90 -13.88 -24.26
N LYS A 192 1.29 -12.66 -24.64
CA LYS A 192 2.67 -12.18 -24.50
C LYS A 192 3.03 -12.02 -23.02
N THR A 193 2.12 -11.45 -22.23
CA THR A 193 2.27 -11.30 -20.78
C THR A 193 2.48 -12.64 -20.10
N ALA A 194 1.64 -13.64 -20.39
CA ALA A 194 1.73 -14.99 -19.83
C ALA A 194 3.10 -15.61 -20.10
N LYS A 195 3.58 -15.53 -21.35
CA LYS A 195 4.91 -16.02 -21.73
C LYS A 195 6.03 -15.29 -20.99
N LYS A 196 5.98 -13.95 -20.91
CA LYS A 196 6.98 -13.12 -20.23
C LYS A 196 7.10 -13.48 -18.74
N ILE A 197 5.96 -13.58 -18.04
CA ILE A 197 5.93 -13.82 -16.60
C ILE A 197 6.02 -15.31 -16.23
N GLY A 198 6.11 -16.20 -17.22
CA GLY A 198 6.26 -17.65 -17.01
C GLY A 198 5.00 -18.35 -16.50
N LEU A 199 3.82 -17.90 -16.93
CA LEU A 199 2.53 -18.55 -16.68
C LEU A 199 1.94 -19.13 -17.95
N ARG A 200 1.11 -20.17 -17.81
CA ARG A 200 0.25 -20.61 -18.92
C ARG A 200 -0.83 -19.56 -19.16
N TYR A 201 -1.22 -19.40 -20.42
CA TYR A 201 -2.24 -18.43 -20.82
C TYR A 201 -3.54 -18.60 -20.03
N GLU A 202 -4.05 -19.82 -19.93
CA GLU A 202 -5.31 -20.14 -19.25
C GLU A 202 -5.24 -19.82 -17.76
N THR A 203 -4.06 -20.00 -17.16
CA THR A 203 -3.84 -19.70 -15.74
C THR A 203 -3.85 -18.20 -15.50
N LEU A 204 -3.20 -17.42 -16.36
CA LEU A 204 -3.22 -15.96 -16.26
C LEU A 204 -4.62 -15.43 -16.52
N HIS A 205 -5.28 -15.90 -17.59
CA HIS A 205 -6.63 -15.48 -17.96
C HIS A 205 -7.65 -15.74 -16.83
N ARG A 206 -7.61 -16.93 -16.21
CA ARG A 206 -8.45 -17.25 -15.05
C ARG A 206 -8.19 -16.31 -13.87
N LYS A 207 -6.92 -15.99 -13.61
CA LYS A 207 -6.53 -15.08 -12.51
C LYS A 207 -6.96 -13.64 -12.76
N ILE A 208 -6.82 -13.14 -13.98
CA ILE A 208 -7.30 -11.81 -14.39
C ILE A 208 -8.81 -11.72 -14.17
N LYS A 209 -9.56 -12.71 -14.66
CA LYS A 209 -11.02 -12.77 -14.48
C LYS A 209 -11.43 -12.82 -13.00
N SER A 210 -10.75 -13.62 -12.17
CA SER A 210 -11.08 -13.69 -10.74
C SER A 210 -10.73 -12.41 -9.97
N LEU A 211 -9.73 -11.66 -10.43
CA LEU A 211 -9.29 -10.40 -9.81
C LEU A 211 -9.99 -9.17 -10.38
N ASN A 212 -10.92 -9.36 -11.32
CA ASN A 212 -11.67 -8.32 -12.02
C ASN A 212 -10.76 -7.23 -12.62
N LEU A 213 -9.71 -7.68 -13.34
CA LEU A 213 -8.70 -6.85 -14.01
C LEU A 213 -8.93 -6.75 -15.52
#